data_AF-A0A8J2ZG11-F1
#
_entry.id   AF-A0A8J2ZG11-F1
#
_cell.length_a   1.000
_cell.length_b   1.000
_cell.length_c   1.000
_cell.angle_alpha   90.00
_cell.angle_beta   90.00
_cell.angle_gamma   90.00
#
_symmetry.space_group_name_H-M   'P 1'
#
loop_
_entity.id
_entity.type
_entity.pdbx_description
1 polymer ?
#
loop_
_entity_poly.entity_id
_entity_poly.type
_entity_poly.pdbx_seq_one_letter_code
_entity_poly.pdbx_strand_id
1 'polypeptide(L)'
;MARLATMTLREFRQLHGLSLAEMAERLGVHSARTVQRYEAGERIPEPDVMRRIVMATGGAVTPNAFYQTPTPAAAPQPQHAAANDPAEAA
;
A
#
# COMPACT_ATOMS: atom_id res chain seq x y z
N MET A 1 9.61 -11.17 18.37
CA MET A 1 9.83 -10.29 17.20
C MET A 1 8.64 -9.38 17.07
N ALA A 2 8.83 -8.06 17.18
CA ALA A 2 7.74 -7.11 17.12
C ALA A 2 7.17 -7.06 15.70
N ARG A 3 5.85 -7.23 15.58
CA ARG A 3 5.12 -6.95 14.35
C ARG A 3 5.30 -5.46 14.06
N LEU A 4 5.99 -5.11 12.97
CA LEU A 4 6.02 -3.73 12.50
C LEU A 4 4.60 -3.39 12.04
N ALA A 5 3.88 -2.63 12.86
CA ALA A 5 2.67 -1.95 12.43
C ALA A 5 3.10 -0.83 11.48
N THR A 6 3.11 -1.11 10.18
CA THR A 6 3.47 -0.12 9.17
C THR A 6 2.36 0.93 9.07
N MET A 7 2.69 2.18 9.34
CA MET A 7 1.80 3.34 9.15
C MET A 7 1.83 3.77 7.68
N THR A 8 0.71 4.30 7.17
CA THR A 8 0.66 4.89 5.83
C THR A 8 1.27 6.30 5.82
N LEU A 9 1.69 6.75 4.63
CA LEU A 9 2.22 8.11 4.46
C LEU A 9 1.21 9.19 4.86
N ARG A 10 -0.08 8.96 4.57
CA ARG A 10 -1.17 9.87 4.91
C ARG A 10 -1.34 10.00 6.41
N GLU A 11 -1.41 8.88 7.13
CA GLU A 11 -1.59 8.88 8.58
C GLU A 11 -0.41 9.60 9.23
N PHE A 12 0.83 9.35 8.78
CA PHE A 12 2.01 10.05 9.30
C PHE A 12 1.86 11.55 9.13
N ARG A 13 1.50 12.00 7.92
CA ARG A 13 1.32 13.41 7.62
C ARG A 13 0.25 14.05 8.53
N GLN A 14 -0.89 13.37 8.71
CA GLN A 14 -1.99 13.86 9.55
C GLN A 14 -1.63 13.91 11.04
N LEU A 15 -0.96 12.87 11.56
CA LEU A 15 -0.51 12.81 12.95
C LEU A 15 0.44 13.97 13.29
N HIS A 16 1.28 14.36 12.34
CA HIS A 16 2.22 15.47 12.49
C HIS A 16 1.66 16.83 12.06
N GLY A 17 0.38 16.93 11.70
CA GLY A 17 -0.25 18.20 11.31
C GLY A 17 0.30 18.80 10.01
N LEU A 18 0.92 17.99 9.14
CA LEU A 18 1.58 18.46 7.94
C LEU A 18 0.60 18.59 6.76
N SER A 19 0.75 19.66 5.98
CA SER A 19 0.14 19.78 4.66
C SER A 19 0.88 18.91 3.63
N LEU A 20 0.26 18.70 2.47
CA LEU A 20 0.90 17.98 1.36
C LEU A 20 2.16 18.70 0.85
N ALA A 21 2.18 20.03 0.91
CA ALA A 21 3.31 20.85 0.48
C ALA A 21 4.50 20.71 1.45
N GLU A 22 4.25 20.84 2.75
CA GLU A 22 5.30 20.64 3.77
C GLU A 22 5.88 19.23 3.72
N MET A 23 5.01 18.23 3.47
CA MET A 23 5.50 16.86 3.28
C MET A 23 6.32 16.73 1.98
N ALA A 24 5.95 17.41 0.91
CA ALA A 24 6.72 17.40 -0.34
C ALA A 24 8.12 17.99 -0.14
N GLU A 25 8.21 19.13 0.56
CA GLU A 25 9.48 19.77 0.93
C GLU A 25 10.32 18.85 1.80
N ARG A 26 9.73 18.25 2.85
CA ARG A 26 10.41 17.30 3.74
C ARG A 26 10.95 16.08 2.99
N LEU A 27 10.25 15.63 1.95
CA LEU A 27 10.66 14.50 1.11
C LEU A 27 11.55 14.91 -0.07
N GLY A 28 11.85 16.19 -0.25
CA GLY A 28 12.62 16.70 -1.40
C GLY A 28 11.97 16.37 -2.74
N VAL A 29 10.64 16.40 -2.83
CA VAL A 29 9.89 16.22 -4.08
C VAL A 29 9.25 17.54 -4.51
N HIS A 30 9.19 17.79 -5.81
CA HIS A 30 8.84 19.11 -6.35
C HIS A 30 7.37 19.54 -6.20
N SER A 31 6.46 18.64 -5.80
CA SER A 31 5.04 18.96 -5.78
C SER A 31 4.27 18.22 -4.70
N ALA A 32 3.37 18.95 -4.03
CA ALA A 32 2.31 18.40 -3.18
C ALA A 32 1.45 17.35 -3.91
N ARG A 33 1.24 17.51 -5.22
CA ARG A 33 0.49 16.55 -6.04
C ARG A 33 1.22 15.20 -6.14
N THR A 34 2.55 15.20 -6.14
CA THR A 34 3.32 13.95 -6.11
C THR A 34 3.08 13.18 -4.82
N VAL A 35 3.05 13.88 -3.67
CA VAL A 35 2.71 13.26 -2.37
C VAL A 35 1.29 12.75 -2.36
N GLN A 36 0.33 13.51 -2.89
CA GLN A 36 -1.07 13.06 -3.01
C GLN A 36 -1.19 11.74 -3.77
N ARG A 37 -0.48 11.59 -4.89
CA ARG A 37 -0.48 10.35 -5.69
C ARG A 37 0.12 9.16 -4.94
N TYR A 38 1.14 9.42 -4.12
CA TYR A 38 1.71 8.40 -3.24
C TYR A 38 0.70 7.96 -2.17
N GLU A 39 0.01 8.89 -1.53
CA GLU A 39 -1.03 8.58 -0.53
C GLU A 39 -2.23 7.84 -1.13
N ALA A 40 -2.58 8.15 -2.39
CA ALA A 40 -3.67 7.49 -3.10
C ALA A 40 -3.28 6.12 -3.67
N GLY A 41 -1.99 5.75 -3.64
CA GLY A 41 -1.50 4.52 -4.28
C GLY A 41 -1.43 4.58 -5.81
N GLU A 42 -1.70 5.74 -6.43
CA GLU A 42 -1.63 5.93 -7.89
C GLU A 42 -0.20 5.91 -8.44
N ARG A 43 0.80 6.07 -7.56
CA ARG A 43 2.20 6.02 -7.90
C ARG A 43 2.99 5.42 -6.75
N ILE A 44 3.90 4.51 -7.07
CA ILE A 44 4.91 4.03 -6.13
C ILE A 44 6.11 4.99 -6.16
N PRO A 45 6.62 5.46 -5.01
CA PRO A 45 7.82 6.28 -4.95
C PRO A 45 9.03 5.59 -5.59
N GLU A 46 9.85 6.35 -6.31
CA GLU A 46 11.13 5.86 -6.81
C GLU A 46 12.09 5.47 -5.67
N PRO A 47 13.08 4.59 -5.89
CA PRO A 47 13.95 4.09 -4.83
C PRO A 47 14.60 5.18 -3.97
N ASP A 48 15.06 6.28 -4.58
CA ASP A 48 15.61 7.44 -3.85
C ASP A 48 14.58 8.12 -2.97
N VAL A 49 13.38 8.37 -3.51
CA VAL A 49 12.27 8.96 -2.76
C VAL A 49 11.84 8.05 -1.62
N MET A 50 11.79 6.73 -1.85
CA MET A 50 11.45 5.74 -0.84
C MET A 50 12.42 5.76 0.34
N ARG A 51 13.73 5.85 0.08
CA ARG A 51 14.74 6.01 1.14
C ARG A 51 14.51 7.29 1.94
N ARG A 52 14.22 8.41 1.26
CA ARG A 52 13.92 9.69 1.94
C ARG A 52 12.67 9.61 2.78
N ILE A 53 11.63 8.89 2.34
CA ILE A 53 10.41 8.64 3.14
C ILE A 53 10.76 7.90 4.43
N VAL A 54 11.49 6.79 4.34
CA VAL A 54 11.89 6.00 5.52
C VAL A 54 12.70 6.86 6.50
N MET A 55 13.68 7.61 6.00
CA MET A 55 14.52 8.48 6.82
C MET A 55 13.73 9.64 7.45
N ALA A 56 12.91 10.34 6.67
CA ALA A 56 12.13 11.48 7.13
C ALA A 56 11.07 11.07 8.17
N THR A 57 10.59 9.83 8.12
CA THR A 57 9.56 9.30 9.04
C THR A 57 10.14 8.48 10.19
N GLY A 58 11.48 8.36 10.30
CA GLY A 58 12.13 7.55 11.34
C GLY A 58 11.75 6.07 11.26
N GLY A 59 11.41 5.57 10.07
CA GLY A 59 10.94 4.21 9.86
C GLY A 59 9.47 3.95 10.16
N ALA A 60 8.68 4.97 10.55
CA ALA A 60 7.24 4.81 10.74
C ALA A 60 6.52 4.42 9.43
N VAL A 61 6.97 5.00 8.31
CA VAL A 61 6.49 4.66 6.96
C VAL A 61 7.58 3.85 6.25
N THR A 62 7.32 2.56 6.09
CA THR A 62 8.22 1.61 5.41
C THR A 62 7.79 1.37 3.95
N PRO A 63 8.64 0.81 3.08
CA PRO A 63 8.26 0.53 1.69
C PRO A 63 7.01 -0.33 1.53
N ASN A 64 6.75 -1.24 2.49
CA ASN A 64 5.56 -2.09 2.49
C ASN A 64 4.25 -1.28 2.59
N ALA A 65 4.30 -0.04 3.09
CA ALA A 65 3.13 0.86 3.15
C ALA A 65 2.57 1.22 1.78
N PHE A 66 3.39 1.12 0.71
CA PHE A 66 3.01 1.50 -0.65
C PHE A 66 2.49 0.33 -1.47
N TYR A 67 2.64 -0.90 -0.97
CA TYR A 67 2.18 -2.11 -1.65
C TYR A 67 1.01 -2.69 -0.87
N GLN A 68 -0.20 -2.28 -1.24
CA GLN A 68 -1.38 -3.03 -0.84
C GLN A 68 -1.36 -4.33 -1.63
N THR A 69 -1.11 -5.45 -0.96
CA THR A 69 -1.61 -6.70 -1.52
C THR A 69 -3.12 -6.55 -1.51
N PRO A 70 -3.83 -6.62 -2.66
CA PRO A 70 -5.26 -6.84 -2.56
C PRO A 70 -5.40 -8.09 -1.69
N THR A 71 -6.00 -7.95 -0.49
CA THR A 71 -6.57 -9.11 0.18
C THR A 71 -7.32 -9.82 -0.91
N PRO A 72 -7.02 -11.10 -1.24
CA PRO A 72 -7.81 -11.80 -2.22
C PRO A 72 -9.23 -11.73 -1.67
N ALA A 73 -10.05 -10.84 -2.25
CA ALA A 73 -11.46 -10.78 -1.99
C ALA A 73 -11.92 -12.18 -2.34
N ALA A 74 -12.27 -12.94 -1.30
CA ALA A 74 -12.45 -14.38 -1.28
C ALA A 74 -12.44 -14.96 -2.69
N ALA A 75 -11.30 -15.56 -3.08
CA ALA A 75 -11.28 -16.37 -4.29
C ALA A 75 -12.55 -17.24 -4.24
N PRO A 76 -13.39 -17.27 -5.30
CA PRO A 76 -14.50 -18.20 -5.32
C PRO A 76 -13.88 -19.55 -5.05
N GLN A 77 -14.13 -20.10 -3.87
CA GLN A 77 -13.63 -21.41 -3.49
C GLN A 77 -14.04 -22.32 -4.64
N PRO A 78 -13.14 -23.15 -5.20
CA PRO A 78 -13.51 -24.11 -6.20
C PRO A 78 -14.66 -24.92 -5.60
N GLN A 79 -15.86 -24.61 -6.09
CA GLN A 79 -17.08 -25.30 -5.72
C GLN A 79 -16.75 -26.73 -6.06
N HIS A 80 -16.67 -27.56 -5.01
CA HIS A 80 -16.35 -28.97 -5.11
C HIS A 80 -17.02 -29.50 -6.36
N ALA A 81 -16.23 -29.96 -7.33
CA ALA A 81 -16.74 -30.55 -8.55
C ALA A 81 -17.80 -31.57 -8.13
N ALA A 82 -19.06 -31.25 -8.38
CA ALA A 82 -20.13 -32.22 -8.29
C ALA A 82 -19.80 -33.24 -9.37
N ALA A 83 -19.17 -34.31 -8.94
CA ALA A 83 -19.10 -35.55 -9.67
C ALA A 83 -20.53 -35.91 -10.06
N ASN A 84 -20.88 -35.65 -11.31
CA ASN A 84 -21.96 -36.34 -11.99
C ASN A 84 -21.34 -36.94 -13.25
N ASP A 85 -20.79 -38.12 -13.08
CA ASP A 85 -20.76 -39.15 -14.09
C ASP A 85 -20.95 -40.48 -13.35
N PRO A 86 -21.58 -41.51 -13.93
CA PRO A 86 -22.40 -41.58 -15.15
C PRO A 86 -23.71 -42.40 -14.96
N ALA A 87 -24.74 -42.19 -15.77
CA ALA A 87 -25.81 -43.17 -15.97
C ALA A 87 -26.45 -42.98 -17.37
N GLU A 88 -26.08 -43.79 -18.35
CA GLU A 88 -26.80 -45.02 -18.76
C GLU A 88 -27.84 -44.67 -19.86
N ALA A 89 -27.48 -44.70 -21.14
CA ALA A 89 -27.56 -45.87 -22.03
C ALA A 89 -28.98 -46.49 -22.11
N ALA A 90 -29.77 -46.07 -23.10
CA ALA A 90 -30.70 -46.90 -23.91
C ALA A 90 -31.49 -46.03 -24.89
#